data_AF-A0A8B8HF37-F1
#
_entry.id   AF-A0A8B8HF37-F1
#
_cell.length_a   1.000
_cell.length_b   1.000
_cell.length_c   1.000
_cell.angle_alpha   90.00
_cell.angle_beta   90.00
_cell.angle_gamma   90.00
#
_symmetry.space_group_name_H-M   'P 1'
#
loop_
_entity.id
_entity.type
_entity.pdbx_description
1 polymer ?
#
loop_
_entity_poly.entity_id
_entity_poly.type
_entity_poly.pdbx_seq_one_letter_code
_entity_poly.pdbx_strand_id
1 'polypeptide(L)'
;MWIRKIEVLLTIIILYNITQCNGFGISSFGKANTEPPKPPTSTPSPARQCNRQAECAGISSSSCVRTHYDPVTRCLCGDNLPPVNGQCEAVTKVLYHVCANSDECNDGLICGTPNITGSAPAHLRVHSPQDKICLCDTESGYREKEHTCSDADILKTSIIAVIFVTCLRKMLVN
;
A
#
# COMPACT_ATOMS: atom_id res chain seq x y z
N MET A 1 -9.53 -60.33 -3.30
CA MET A 1 -10.47 -59.97 -2.21
C MET A 1 -10.10 -58.68 -1.45
N TRP A 2 -9.16 -57.85 -1.93
CA TRP A 2 -8.74 -56.62 -1.24
C TRP A 2 -9.25 -55.30 -1.88
N ILE A 3 -9.54 -55.29 -3.18
CA ILE A 3 -10.01 -54.09 -3.89
C ILE A 3 -11.44 -53.69 -3.48
N ARG A 4 -12.32 -54.69 -3.23
CA ARG A 4 -13.69 -54.45 -2.74
C ARG A 4 -13.77 -53.85 -1.33
N LYS A 5 -12.71 -53.97 -0.52
CA LYS A 5 -12.69 -53.40 0.84
C LYS A 5 -12.30 -51.91 0.84
N ILE A 6 -11.59 -51.46 -0.19
CA ILE A 6 -11.11 -50.08 -0.33
C ILE A 6 -12.26 -49.14 -0.77
N GLU A 7 -13.14 -49.60 -1.67
CA GLU A 7 -14.31 -48.80 -2.10
C GLU A 7 -15.35 -48.61 -0.99
N VAL A 8 -15.52 -49.61 -0.11
CA VAL A 8 -16.41 -49.48 1.06
C VAL A 8 -15.83 -48.48 2.07
N LEU A 9 -14.50 -48.44 2.24
CA LEU A 9 -13.87 -47.47 3.14
C LEU A 9 -13.98 -46.03 2.61
N LEU A 10 -13.77 -45.84 1.30
CA LEU A 10 -13.88 -44.53 0.64
C LEU A 10 -15.32 -43.98 0.68
N THR A 11 -16.32 -44.83 0.49
CA THR A 11 -17.75 -44.42 0.58
C THR A 11 -18.16 -44.05 2.00
N ILE A 12 -17.65 -44.74 3.03
CA ILE A 12 -17.90 -44.40 4.45
C ILE A 12 -17.25 -43.04 4.82
N ILE A 13 -16.03 -42.77 4.35
CA ILE A 13 -15.34 -41.49 4.62
C ILE A 13 -16.09 -40.33 3.95
N ILE A 14 -16.60 -40.52 2.72
CA ILE A 14 -17.37 -39.48 2.02
C ILE A 14 -18.69 -39.21 2.74
N LEU A 15 -19.41 -40.24 3.22
CA LEU A 15 -20.64 -40.03 4.00
C LEU A 15 -20.39 -39.29 5.32
N TYR A 16 -19.30 -39.59 6.03
CA TYR A 16 -18.99 -38.94 7.32
C TYR A 16 -18.75 -37.42 7.19
N ASN A 17 -18.21 -36.96 6.05
CA ASN A 17 -17.94 -35.54 5.82
C ASN A 17 -19.17 -34.72 5.39
N ILE A 18 -20.25 -35.36 4.93
CA ILE A 18 -21.49 -34.67 4.51
C ILE A 18 -22.41 -34.42 5.72
N THR A 19 -22.31 -35.24 6.77
CA THR A 19 -23.14 -35.14 7.98
C THR A 19 -22.78 -33.99 8.92
N GLN A 20 -21.70 -33.25 8.67
CA GLN A 20 -21.35 -32.04 9.44
C GLN A 20 -21.99 -30.76 8.90
N CYS A 21 -22.74 -30.81 7.79
CA CYS A 21 -23.41 -29.65 7.21
C CYS A 21 -24.92 -29.67 7.46
N ASN A 22 -25.34 -29.79 8.72
CA ASN A 22 -26.72 -29.51 9.13
C ASN A 22 -26.73 -28.73 10.44
N GLY A 23 -26.46 -27.43 10.30
CA GLY A 23 -26.76 -26.43 11.32
C GLY A 23 -27.97 -25.57 10.94
N PHE A 24 -28.95 -26.09 10.20
CA PHE A 24 -30.26 -25.43 10.06
C PHE A 24 -31.08 -25.69 11.33
N GLY A 25 -30.93 -24.79 12.31
CA GLY A 25 -31.70 -24.79 13.54
C GLY A 25 -33.14 -24.36 13.30
N ILE A 26 -34.07 -25.32 13.35
CA ILE A 26 -35.49 -25.07 13.66
C ILE A 26 -35.71 -25.45 15.12
N SER A 27 -35.89 -24.45 15.99
CA SER A 27 -36.50 -24.61 17.31
C SER A 27 -37.21 -23.31 17.70
N SER A 28 -38.34 -23.51 18.38
CA SER A 28 -39.48 -22.62 18.49
C SER A 28 -39.49 -21.77 19.77
N PHE A 29 -40.40 -20.78 19.78
CA PHE A 29 -40.93 -20.00 20.90
C PHE A 29 -40.03 -18.99 21.65
N GLY A 30 -40.36 -17.70 21.45
CA GLY A 30 -40.48 -16.66 22.48
C GLY A 30 -39.24 -16.34 23.32
N LYS A 31 -38.42 -15.37 22.89
CA LYS A 31 -37.44 -14.71 23.76
C LYS A 31 -37.51 -13.21 23.59
N ALA A 32 -37.82 -12.52 24.69
CA ALA A 32 -37.98 -11.07 24.77
C ALA A 32 -36.72 -10.33 24.30
N ASN A 33 -36.91 -9.26 23.53
CA ASN A 33 -35.89 -8.35 23.03
C ASN A 33 -34.93 -7.90 24.14
N THR A 34 -33.79 -8.57 24.26
CA THR A 34 -32.67 -8.13 25.10
C THR A 34 -31.35 -8.56 24.45
N GLU A 35 -31.16 -8.23 23.17
CA GLU A 35 -29.81 -8.25 22.60
C GLU A 35 -29.13 -6.91 22.91
N PRO A 36 -27.95 -6.89 23.57
CA PRO A 36 -27.11 -5.71 23.58
C PRO A 36 -26.74 -5.34 22.13
N PRO A 37 -26.52 -4.05 21.80
CA PRO A 37 -26.31 -3.63 20.42
C PRO A 37 -25.21 -4.45 19.78
N LYS A 38 -25.51 -5.07 18.63
CA LYS A 38 -24.53 -5.73 17.77
C LYS A 38 -23.35 -4.76 17.59
N PRO A 39 -22.10 -5.15 17.90
CA PRO A 39 -20.95 -4.28 17.65
C PRO A 39 -20.98 -3.91 16.16
N PRO A 40 -20.84 -2.62 15.82
CA PRO A 40 -20.91 -2.20 14.43
C PRO A 40 -19.85 -2.98 13.66
N THR A 41 -20.29 -3.75 12.67
CA THR A 41 -19.41 -4.21 11.61
C THR A 41 -19.04 -2.95 10.83
N SER A 42 -18.06 -2.20 11.32
CA SER A 42 -17.48 -1.10 10.56
C SER A 42 -16.76 -1.72 9.39
N THR A 43 -17.39 -1.74 8.23
CA THR A 43 -16.63 -1.57 6.99
C THR A 43 -15.70 -0.37 7.24
N PRO A 44 -14.39 -0.48 7.01
CA PRO A 44 -13.48 0.64 7.17
C PRO A 44 -14.06 1.81 6.37
N SER A 45 -14.49 2.86 7.07
CA SER A 45 -15.06 4.03 6.41
C SER A 45 -14.02 4.51 5.40
N PRO A 46 -14.36 4.64 4.11
CA PRO A 46 -13.40 5.13 3.13
C PRO A 46 -12.87 6.48 3.60
N ALA A 47 -11.55 6.67 3.48
CA ALA A 47 -10.89 7.90 3.91
C ALA A 47 -11.61 9.14 3.40
N ARG A 48 -11.62 10.19 4.22
CA ARG A 48 -12.28 11.46 3.90
C ARG A 48 -11.75 12.01 2.58
N GLN A 49 -12.64 12.40 1.68
CA GLN A 49 -12.26 13.06 0.42
C GLN A 49 -11.72 14.46 0.69
N CYS A 50 -10.79 14.90 -0.14
CA CYS A 50 -10.17 16.21 0.00
C CYS A 50 -9.81 16.81 -1.36
N ASN A 51 -9.87 18.12 -1.50
CA ASN A 51 -9.37 18.82 -2.69
C ASN A 51 -8.04 19.54 -2.45
N ARG A 52 -7.72 19.84 -1.19
CA ARG A 52 -6.50 20.54 -0.77
C ARG A 52 -5.98 19.94 0.53
N GLN A 53 -4.69 20.09 0.78
CA GLN A 53 -4.04 19.62 2.01
C GLN A 53 -4.71 20.15 3.29
N ALA A 54 -5.19 21.40 3.29
CA ALA A 54 -5.85 22.01 4.45
C ALA A 54 -7.08 21.24 4.94
N GLU A 55 -7.76 20.48 4.07
CA GLU A 55 -8.94 19.69 4.45
C GLU A 55 -8.58 18.46 5.29
N CYS A 56 -7.31 18.03 5.24
CA CYS A 56 -6.77 16.92 6.02
C CYS A 56 -6.14 17.36 7.36
N ALA A 57 -6.09 18.67 7.66
CA ALA A 57 -5.48 19.20 8.88
C ALA A 57 -6.10 18.66 10.18
N GLY A 58 -7.33 18.15 10.15
CA GLY A 58 -7.99 17.53 11.30
C GLY A 58 -7.53 16.10 11.63
N ILE A 59 -6.70 15.48 10.77
CA ILE A 59 -6.17 14.13 10.96
C ILE A 59 -4.64 14.24 10.96
N SER A 60 -4.05 13.98 12.13
CA SER A 60 -2.61 14.12 12.33
C SER A 60 -1.83 13.15 11.43
N SER A 61 -0.75 13.64 10.81
CA SER A 61 0.12 12.91 9.87
C SER A 61 -0.55 12.43 8.57
N SER A 62 -1.77 12.89 8.25
CA SER A 62 -2.40 12.60 6.97
C SER A 62 -2.08 13.65 5.90
N SER A 63 -2.11 13.22 4.64
CA SER A 63 -1.96 14.08 3.47
C SER A 63 -3.10 13.88 2.51
N CYS A 64 -3.45 14.94 1.77
CA CYS A 64 -4.40 14.85 0.68
C CYS A 64 -3.69 14.31 -0.57
N VAL A 65 -3.91 13.03 -0.88
CA VAL A 65 -3.18 12.33 -1.94
C VAL A 65 -4.15 11.65 -2.90
N ARG A 66 -3.75 11.56 -4.17
CA ARG A 66 -4.41 10.73 -5.19
C ARG A 66 -3.56 9.49 -5.45
N THR A 67 -4.10 8.31 -5.20
CA THR A 67 -3.40 7.06 -5.49
C THR A 67 -3.65 6.63 -6.94
N HIS A 68 -2.86 5.68 -7.44
CA HIS A 68 -2.99 5.21 -8.83
C HIS A 68 -4.25 4.37 -9.08
N TYR A 69 -4.73 3.68 -8.04
CA TYR A 69 -5.92 2.82 -8.09
C TYR A 69 -7.21 3.59 -7.83
N ASP A 70 -7.13 4.83 -7.34
CA ASP A 70 -8.27 5.62 -6.89
C ASP A 70 -8.34 6.96 -7.62
N PRO A 71 -9.39 7.20 -8.40
CA PRO A 71 -9.55 8.46 -9.09
C PRO A 71 -10.02 9.60 -8.17
N VAL A 72 -10.13 9.38 -6.86
CA VAL A 72 -10.55 10.40 -5.90
C VAL A 72 -9.41 10.70 -4.94
N THR A 73 -9.19 11.98 -4.67
CA THR A 73 -8.21 12.45 -3.68
C THR A 73 -8.78 12.31 -2.27
N ARG A 74 -8.03 11.68 -1.38
CA ARG A 74 -8.45 11.38 -0.01
C ARG A 74 -7.35 11.70 0.99
N CYS A 75 -7.74 11.99 2.23
CA CYS A 75 -6.84 12.15 3.35
C CYS A 75 -6.33 10.77 3.78
N LEU A 76 -5.11 10.44 3.36
CA LEU A 76 -4.48 9.16 3.63
C LEU A 76 -3.28 9.35 4.56
N CYS A 77 -2.95 8.30 5.30
CA CYS A 77 -1.75 8.24 6.11
C CYS A 77 -0.51 8.01 5.24
N GLY A 78 0.68 8.17 5.83
CA GLY A 78 1.96 8.08 5.12
C GLY A 78 2.20 6.78 4.34
N ASP A 79 1.42 5.73 4.59
CA ASP A 79 1.43 4.42 3.93
C ASP A 79 0.33 4.24 2.87
N ASN A 80 -0.38 5.32 2.51
CA ASN A 80 -1.59 5.32 1.68
C ASN A 80 -2.80 4.56 2.26
N LEU A 81 -2.79 4.23 3.56
CA LEU A 81 -3.95 3.64 4.23
C LEU A 81 -4.88 4.72 4.80
N PRO A 82 -6.18 4.41 4.93
CA PRO A 82 -7.11 5.30 5.63
C PRO A 82 -6.74 5.41 7.11
N PRO A 83 -6.94 6.59 7.73
CA PRO A 83 -6.70 6.77 9.16
C PRO A 83 -7.64 5.92 9.99
N VAL A 84 -7.11 5.26 11.02
CA VAL A 84 -7.88 4.46 11.97
C VAL A 84 -8.32 5.36 13.11
N ASN A 85 -9.63 5.50 13.33
CA ASN A 85 -10.20 6.38 14.35
C ASN A 85 -9.71 7.85 14.25
N GLY A 86 -9.43 8.33 13.03
CA GLY A 86 -8.95 9.69 12.79
C GLY A 86 -7.47 9.91 13.13
N GLN A 87 -6.70 8.84 13.30
CA GLN A 87 -5.26 8.88 13.55
C GLN A 87 -4.49 8.02 12.54
N CYS A 88 -3.25 8.43 12.26
CA CYS A 88 -2.32 7.70 11.44
C CYS A 88 -1.25 7.04 12.32
N GLU A 89 -1.00 5.75 12.09
CA GLU A 89 0.05 4.99 12.76
C GLU A 89 1.36 4.98 11.95
N ALA A 90 1.28 5.29 10.65
CA ALA A 90 2.43 5.31 9.74
C ALA A 90 3.51 6.28 10.23
N VAL A 91 4.70 5.73 10.51
CA VAL A 91 5.89 6.47 10.96
C VAL A 91 6.57 7.16 9.78
N THR A 92 6.61 6.50 8.63
CA THR A 92 7.23 7.03 7.41
C THR A 92 6.18 7.35 6.34
N LYS A 93 6.54 8.29 5.47
CA LYS A 93 5.68 8.83 4.42
C LYS A 93 6.20 8.39 3.05
N VAL A 94 5.33 7.81 2.25
CA VAL A 94 5.64 7.43 0.87
C VAL A 94 5.49 8.64 -0.08
N LEU A 95 5.71 8.40 -1.37
CA LEU A 95 5.63 9.39 -2.43
C LEU A 95 4.34 10.24 -2.34
N TYR A 96 4.48 11.56 -2.55
CA TYR A 96 3.42 12.57 -2.56
C TYR A 96 2.82 12.99 -1.22
N HIS A 97 3.25 12.40 -0.11
CA HIS A 97 2.82 12.84 1.22
C HIS A 97 3.54 14.11 1.64
N VAL A 98 2.83 14.99 2.37
CA VAL A 98 3.39 16.23 2.90
C VAL A 98 4.37 15.92 4.02
N CYS A 99 5.55 16.55 3.96
CA CYS A 99 6.68 16.34 4.86
C CYS A 99 7.21 17.69 5.35
N ALA A 100 7.79 17.72 6.55
CA ALA A 100 8.60 18.86 6.99
C ALA A 100 10.09 18.62 6.71
N ASN A 101 10.56 17.40 6.93
CA ASN A 101 11.95 16.98 6.77
C ASN A 101 12.06 15.70 5.92
N SER A 102 13.24 15.46 5.36
CA SER A 102 13.51 14.23 4.58
C SER A 102 13.49 12.97 5.43
N ASP A 103 13.73 13.07 6.74
CA ASP A 103 13.71 11.93 7.68
C ASP A 103 12.31 11.32 7.87
N GLU A 104 11.26 12.07 7.51
CA GLU A 104 9.88 11.58 7.55
C GLU A 104 9.52 10.78 6.29
N CYS A 105 10.29 10.94 5.21
CA CYS A 105 10.06 10.26 3.96
C CYS A 105 10.72 8.86 3.97
N ASN A 106 10.10 7.91 3.27
CA ASN A 106 10.66 6.56 3.13
C ASN A 106 11.97 6.58 2.32
N ASP A 107 12.74 5.48 2.37
CA ASP A 107 14.03 5.39 1.68
C ASP A 107 13.93 5.70 0.17
N GLY A 108 14.91 6.46 -0.35
CA GLY A 108 14.92 6.91 -1.75
C GLY A 108 14.01 8.11 -2.06
N LEU A 109 13.38 8.69 -1.03
CA LEU A 109 12.61 9.94 -1.14
C LEU A 109 13.32 11.09 -0.41
N ILE A 110 13.14 12.30 -0.92
CA ILE A 110 13.59 13.56 -0.34
C ILE A 110 12.39 14.48 -0.14
N CYS A 111 12.39 15.27 0.94
CA CYS A 111 11.34 16.25 1.18
C CYS A 111 11.60 17.53 0.36
N GLY A 112 10.75 17.80 -0.63
CA GLY A 112 10.96 18.90 -1.58
C GLY A 112 9.67 19.51 -2.10
N THR A 113 9.77 20.67 -2.74
CA THR A 113 8.62 21.33 -3.35
C THR A 113 8.30 20.70 -4.71
N PRO A 114 7.06 20.27 -4.96
CA PRO A 114 6.67 19.70 -6.25
C PRO A 114 6.69 20.76 -7.36
N ASN A 115 7.07 20.33 -8.57
CA ASN A 115 7.04 21.20 -9.74
C ASN A 115 5.63 21.26 -10.35
N ILE A 116 4.75 22.04 -9.73
CA ILE A 116 3.35 22.19 -10.14
C ILE A 116 3.23 23.27 -11.23
N THR A 117 3.53 22.88 -12.47
CA THR A 117 3.25 23.69 -13.67
C THR A 117 1.89 23.35 -14.28
N GLY A 118 1.42 24.10 -15.28
CA GLY A 118 0.13 23.85 -15.93
C GLY A 118 -0.01 22.45 -16.56
N SER A 119 1.10 21.79 -16.88
CA SER A 119 1.17 20.40 -17.35
C SER A 119 1.37 19.36 -16.25
N ALA A 120 1.34 19.77 -14.97
CA ALA A 120 1.53 18.84 -13.87
C ALA A 120 0.42 17.77 -13.82
N PRO A 121 0.78 16.51 -13.53
CA PRO A 121 -0.16 15.42 -13.44
C PRO A 121 -1.19 15.64 -12.32
N ALA A 122 -2.37 15.05 -12.48
CA ALA A 122 -3.53 15.33 -11.62
C ALA A 122 -3.28 15.07 -10.13
N HIS A 123 -2.42 14.11 -9.78
CA HIS A 123 -2.07 13.78 -8.41
C HIS A 123 -1.24 14.87 -7.70
N LEU A 124 -0.53 15.73 -8.44
CA LEU A 124 0.24 16.84 -7.86
C LEU A 124 -0.57 18.13 -7.69
N ARG A 125 -1.70 18.28 -8.41
CA ARG A 125 -2.50 19.53 -8.42
C ARG A 125 -3.22 19.83 -7.11
N VAL A 126 -3.22 18.87 -6.18
CA VAL A 126 -3.84 18.95 -4.86
C VAL A 126 -2.99 19.78 -3.89
N HIS A 127 -1.69 19.80 -4.13
CA HIS A 127 -0.71 20.49 -3.30
C HIS A 127 -0.55 21.94 -3.76
N SER A 128 -0.19 22.82 -2.83
CA SER A 128 0.29 24.15 -3.13
C SER A 128 1.73 24.09 -3.64
N PRO A 129 2.19 25.04 -4.48
CA PRO A 129 3.60 25.16 -4.84
C PRO A 129 4.55 25.37 -3.65
N GLN A 130 4.01 25.80 -2.50
CA GLN A 130 4.75 25.99 -1.26
C GLN A 130 4.77 24.75 -0.36
N ASP A 131 3.91 23.76 -0.63
CA ASP A 131 3.85 22.55 0.17
C ASP A 131 5.06 21.67 -0.16
N LYS A 132 5.81 21.27 0.85
CA LYS A 132 6.87 20.26 0.68
C LYS A 132 6.24 18.88 0.76
N ILE A 133 6.58 18.02 -0.19
CA ILE A 133 6.13 16.63 -0.26
C ILE A 133 7.31 15.69 -0.48
N CYS A 134 7.12 14.42 -0.11
CA CYS A 134 8.10 13.39 -0.40
C CYS A 134 8.13 13.12 -1.91
N LEU A 135 9.29 13.39 -2.52
CA LEU A 135 9.58 13.21 -3.94
C LEU A 135 10.73 12.23 -4.09
N CYS A 136 10.83 11.52 -5.22
CA CYS A 136 11.99 10.65 -5.47
C CYS A 136 13.28 11.47 -5.48
N ASP A 137 14.31 10.97 -4.80
CA ASP A 137 15.63 11.61 -4.80
C ASP A 137 16.34 11.39 -6.15
N THR A 138 16.15 12.35 -7.05
CA THR A 138 16.78 12.32 -8.36
C THR A 138 18.30 12.54 -8.33
N GLU A 139 18.84 13.13 -7.26
CA GLU A 139 20.29 13.34 -7.10
C GLU A 139 20.99 12.02 -6.77
N SER A 140 20.36 11.20 -5.94
CA SER A 140 20.80 9.83 -5.64
C SER A 140 20.45 8.82 -6.75
N GLY A 141 19.80 9.26 -7.84
CA GLY A 141 19.48 8.43 -9.00
C GLY A 141 18.13 7.71 -8.93
N TYR A 142 17.29 7.99 -7.95
CA TYR A 142 15.92 7.48 -7.88
C TYR A 142 15.03 8.23 -8.87
N ARG A 143 14.20 7.49 -9.61
CA ARG A 143 13.26 8.05 -10.57
C ARG A 143 11.88 7.47 -10.34
N GLU A 144 10.87 8.33 -10.42
CA GLU A 144 9.51 7.86 -10.32
C GLU A 144 9.15 6.95 -11.50
N LYS A 145 8.59 5.79 -11.16
CA LYS A 145 8.01 4.83 -12.10
C LYS A 145 6.76 4.22 -11.46
N GLU A 146 5.64 4.27 -12.17
CA GLU A 146 4.37 3.65 -11.73
C GLU A 146 3.92 4.07 -10.32
N HIS A 147 4.08 5.35 -9.96
CA HIS A 147 3.72 5.90 -8.64
C HIS A 147 4.56 5.36 -7.47
N THR A 148 5.75 4.85 -7.77
CA THR A 148 6.78 4.45 -6.80
C THR A 148 8.13 5.01 -7.24
N CYS A 149 9.08 5.14 -6.32
CA CYS A 149 10.46 5.47 -6.71
C CYS A 149 11.18 4.19 -7.11
N SER A 150 11.68 4.14 -8.34
CA SER A 150 12.55 3.07 -8.80
C SER A 150 13.81 3.04 -7.96
N ASP A 151 14.26 1.85 -7.58
CA ASP A 151 15.59 1.67 -6.98
C ASP A 151 16.65 2.34 -7.84
N ALA A 152 17.60 3.00 -7.18
CA ALA A 152 18.68 3.71 -7.85
C ALA A 152 19.40 2.78 -8.84
N ASP A 153 19.52 3.22 -10.10
CA ASP A 153 20.18 2.53 -11.22
C ASP A 153 21.73 2.48 -11.04
N ILE A 154 22.21 2.27 -9.81
CA ILE A 154 23.63 2.22 -9.45
C ILE A 154 24.33 0.98 -10.06
N LEU A 155 23.56 0.02 -10.59
CA LEU A 155 24.12 -1.22 -11.15
C LEU A 155 24.68 -1.09 -12.58
N LYS A 156 24.35 -0.04 -13.35
CA LYS A 156 24.74 0.04 -14.77
C LYS A 156 26.17 0.53 -15.03
N THR A 157 26.72 1.38 -14.17
CA THR A 157 28.09 1.90 -14.34
C THR A 157 29.16 0.91 -13.88
N SER A 158 28.86 0.02 -12.93
CA SER A 158 29.83 -0.91 -12.36
C SER A 158 30.19 -2.08 -13.29
N ILE A 159 29.23 -2.60 -14.07
CA ILE A 159 29.45 -3.76 -14.96
C ILE A 159 30.41 -3.42 -16.11
N ILE A 160 30.32 -2.21 -16.67
CA ILE A 160 31.21 -1.77 -17.75
C ILE A 160 32.65 -1.67 -17.23
N ALA A 161 32.85 -1.07 -16.05
CA ALA A 161 34.18 -0.96 -15.44
C ALA A 161 34.81 -2.33 -15.16
N VAL A 162 34.03 -3.30 -14.66
CA VAL A 162 34.52 -4.67 -14.40
C VAL A 162 34.95 -5.35 -15.70
N ILE A 163 34.15 -5.29 -16.77
CA ILE A 163 34.48 -5.91 -18.07
C ILE A 163 35.74 -5.27 -18.68
N PHE A 164 35.87 -3.94 -18.64
CA PHE A 164 37.06 -3.27 -19.16
C PHE A 164 38.33 -3.66 -18.40
N VAL A 165 38.28 -3.80 -17.06
CA VAL A 165 39.45 -4.19 -16.26
C VAL A 165 39.85 -5.66 -16.50
N THR A 166 38.89 -6.58 -16.66
CA THR A 166 39.21 -7.98 -17.02
C THR A 166 39.71 -8.11 -18.46
N CYS A 167 39.16 -7.35 -19.41
CA CYS A 167 39.66 -7.33 -20.78
C CYS A 167 41.07 -6.75 -20.88
N LEU A 168 41.36 -5.63 -20.19
CA LEU A 168 42.71 -5.04 -20.17
C LEU A 168 43.74 -5.98 -19.55
N ARG A 169 43.40 -6.68 -18.45
CA ARG A 169 44.30 -7.68 -17.86
C ARG A 169 44.58 -8.86 -18.81
N LYS A 170 43.59 -9.30 -19.58
CA LYS A 170 43.80 -10.37 -20.58
C LYS A 170 44.69 -9.94 -21.74
N MET A 171 44.65 -8.67 -22.14
CA MET A 171 45.48 -8.14 -23.22
C MET A 171 46.93 -7.86 -22.81
N LEU A 172 47.21 -7.66 -21.51
CA LEU A 172 48.57 -7.39 -20.98
C LEU A 172 49.35 -8.65 -20.57
N VAL A 173 48.70 -9.82 -20.53
CA VAL A 173 49.30 -11.10 -20.11
C VAL A 173 49.52 -12.05 -21.30
N ASN A 174 49.25 -11.60 -22.53
CA ASN A 174 49.57 -12.28 -23.78
C ASN A 174 50.59 -11.47 -24.59
#